data_AF-A0A850GEG4-F1
#
_entry.id   AF-A0A850GEG4-F1
#
_cell.length_a   1.000
_cell.length_b   1.000
_cell.length_c   1.000
_cell.angle_alpha   90.00
_cell.angle_beta   90.00
_cell.angle_gamma   90.00
#
_symmetry.space_group_name_H-M   'P 1'
#
loop_
_entity.id
_entity.type
_entity.pdbx_description
1 polymer ?
#
loop_
_entity_poly.entity_id
_entity_poly.type
_entity_poly.pdbx_seq_one_letter_code
_entity_poly.pdbx_strand_id
1 'polypeptide(L)'
;MTSVAIVGPSGAGKTVYLACLIRAGFSPRIRRRPVKIRSAGAANDARLRQLALEILQGQTPEATAALEQFELSVHLPGSRLFGIGEESINLRLIDGPGGHSMPGPEQSLSTTSIEALAQANCLMIMIPAALLRRPENDLPERLERLSAQLHRGESGAPPFLRVAVVMTMAELLDFEHGDEAFAMLDARNPRETFAELLGHGFLTTVRSLVPSGGDYYALVSAFGFEQSGEVAAILDGPRGWRLRLDTDEFRNAWYPYRVFEPIEFLGRGIAWREHIH
;
A
#
# COMPACT_ATOMS: atom_id res chain seq x y z
N MET A 1 9.08 -18.60 2.16
CA MET A 1 7.84 -17.92 1.73
C MET A 1 7.71 -16.67 2.58
N THR A 2 7.55 -15.50 1.97
CA THR A 2 7.62 -14.21 2.67
C THR A 2 6.24 -13.84 3.19
N SER A 3 6.07 -13.71 4.50
CA SER A 3 4.83 -13.19 5.09
C SER A 3 4.90 -11.66 5.24
N VAL A 4 3.83 -10.98 4.83
CA VAL A 4 3.66 -9.53 4.87
C VAL A 4 2.41 -9.22 5.68
N ALA A 5 2.59 -8.55 6.81
CA ALA A 5 1.48 -7.95 7.54
C ALA A 5 1.12 -6.59 6.92
N ILE A 6 -0.16 -6.32 6.72
CA ILE A 6 -0.64 -5.03 6.21
C ILE A 6 -1.38 -4.31 7.33
N VAL A 7 -0.84 -3.16 7.73
CA VAL A 7 -1.38 -2.35 8.83
C VAL A 7 -1.73 -0.96 8.32
N GLY A 8 -2.67 -0.31 8.99
CA GLY A 8 -3.05 1.06 8.69
C GLY A 8 -4.40 1.38 9.29
N PRO A 9 -4.70 2.67 9.53
CA PRO A 9 -5.95 3.09 10.15
C PRO A 9 -7.16 2.65 9.33
N SER A 10 -8.34 2.75 9.93
CA SER A 10 -9.59 2.59 9.18
C SER A 10 -9.63 3.57 8.01
N GLY A 11 -10.04 3.10 6.84
CA GLY A 11 -10.06 3.91 5.61
C GLY A 11 -8.70 4.11 4.93
N ALA A 12 -7.61 3.47 5.39
CA ALA A 12 -6.29 3.53 4.74
C ALA A 12 -6.24 2.95 3.31
N GLY A 13 -7.30 2.28 2.86
CA GLY A 13 -7.36 1.70 1.52
C GLY A 13 -6.61 0.37 1.38
N LYS A 14 -6.40 -0.40 2.45
CA LYS A 14 -5.72 -1.72 2.41
C LYS A 14 -6.38 -2.69 1.42
N THR A 15 -7.66 -3.00 1.62
CA THR A 15 -8.45 -3.90 0.76
C THR A 15 -8.48 -3.41 -0.69
N VAL A 16 -8.65 -2.09 -0.87
CA VAL A 16 -8.64 -1.44 -2.19
C VAL A 16 -7.29 -1.61 -2.87
N TYR A 17 -6.19 -1.36 -2.16
CA TYR A 17 -4.83 -1.53 -2.67
C TYR A 17 -4.58 -2.98 -3.12
N LEU A 18 -4.98 -3.97 -2.33
CA LEU A 18 -4.85 -5.39 -2.67
C LEU A 18 -5.62 -5.76 -3.95
N ALA A 19 -6.85 -5.31 -4.05
CA ALA A 19 -7.67 -5.56 -5.23
C ALA A 19 -7.12 -4.82 -6.47
N CYS A 20 -6.59 -3.60 -6.30
CA CYS A 20 -5.92 -2.85 -7.37
C CYS A 20 -4.65 -3.54 -7.85
N LEU A 21 -3.83 -4.07 -6.93
CA LEU A 21 -2.64 -4.86 -7.24
C LEU A 21 -3.01 -6.06 -8.14
N ILE A 22 -4.09 -6.76 -7.80
CA ILE A 22 -4.54 -7.94 -8.55
C ILE A 22 -5.07 -7.55 -9.91
N ARG A 23 -5.93 -6.51 -10.00
CA ARG A 23 -6.38 -5.98 -11.29
C ARG A 23 -5.19 -5.56 -12.16
N ALA A 24 -4.20 -4.91 -11.57
CA ALA A 24 -3.01 -4.45 -12.26
C ALA A 24 -2.30 -5.61 -12.97
N GLY A 25 -2.22 -6.78 -12.32
CA GLY A 25 -1.65 -8.00 -12.91
C GLY A 25 -2.42 -8.56 -14.10
N PHE A 26 -3.69 -8.19 -14.26
CA PHE A 26 -4.55 -8.63 -15.37
C PHE A 26 -4.75 -7.58 -16.47
N SER A 27 -4.34 -6.32 -16.26
CA SER A 27 -4.61 -5.24 -17.21
C SER A 27 -3.64 -5.27 -18.42
N PRO A 28 -4.15 -5.28 -19.68
CA PRO A 28 -3.32 -5.37 -20.88
C PRO A 28 -2.34 -4.21 -21.09
N ARG A 29 -2.65 -3.00 -20.57
CA ARG A 29 -1.81 -1.81 -20.70
C ARG A 29 -0.58 -1.84 -19.79
N ILE A 30 -0.64 -2.63 -18.71
CA ILE A 30 0.47 -2.84 -17.76
C ILE A 30 1.51 -3.81 -18.32
N ARG A 31 1.29 -4.40 -19.51
CA ARG A 31 2.23 -5.32 -20.17
C ARG A 31 3.65 -4.75 -20.40
N ARG A 32 3.90 -3.45 -20.18
CA ARG A 32 5.25 -2.88 -20.10
C ARG A 32 6.02 -3.25 -18.80
N ARG A 33 5.35 -3.82 -17.79
CA ARG A 33 5.92 -4.50 -16.61
C ARG A 33 5.17 -5.82 -16.43
N PRO A 34 5.71 -6.99 -16.85
CA PRO A 34 4.98 -8.25 -16.82
C PRO A 34 4.91 -8.85 -15.40
N VAL A 35 4.33 -8.12 -14.45
CA VAL A 35 4.04 -8.64 -13.12
C VAL A 35 2.79 -9.51 -13.21
N LYS A 36 2.96 -10.84 -13.13
CA LYS A 36 1.84 -11.79 -13.13
C LYS A 36 1.52 -12.18 -11.70
N ILE A 37 0.26 -12.00 -11.30
CA ILE A 37 -0.23 -12.37 -9.97
C ILE A 37 -1.11 -13.61 -10.09
N ARG A 38 -0.91 -14.57 -9.18
CA ARG A 38 -1.81 -15.71 -8.94
C ARG A 38 -2.08 -15.80 -7.46
N SER A 39 -3.31 -16.07 -7.05
CA SER A 39 -3.58 -16.39 -5.65
C SER A 39 -3.40 -17.89 -5.37
N ALA A 40 -3.08 -18.27 -4.14
CA ALA A 40 -3.14 -19.68 -3.74
C ALA A 40 -4.56 -20.05 -3.33
N GLY A 41 -5.18 -20.94 -4.11
CA GLY A 41 -6.49 -21.51 -3.83
C GLY A 41 -7.65 -20.76 -4.50
N ALA A 42 -8.65 -21.52 -4.94
CA ALA A 42 -9.79 -21.01 -5.71
C ALA A 42 -10.69 -20.04 -4.92
N ALA A 43 -10.85 -20.24 -3.60
CA ALA A 43 -11.68 -19.36 -2.78
C ALA A 43 -11.08 -17.95 -2.61
N ASN A 44 -9.77 -17.88 -2.32
CA ASN A 44 -9.05 -16.61 -2.23
C ASN A 44 -8.97 -15.89 -3.58
N ASP A 45 -8.79 -16.64 -4.68
CA ASP A 45 -8.89 -16.11 -6.04
C ASP A 45 -10.26 -15.48 -6.31
N ALA A 46 -11.34 -16.20 -6.00
CA ALA A 46 -12.70 -15.72 -6.20
C ALA A 46 -13.00 -14.47 -5.38
N ARG A 47 -12.62 -14.43 -4.09
CA ARG A 47 -12.82 -13.27 -3.23
C ARG A 47 -12.05 -12.05 -3.72
N LEU A 48 -10.77 -12.21 -4.04
CA LEU A 48 -9.94 -11.12 -4.54
C LEU A 48 -10.42 -10.60 -5.91
N ARG A 49 -10.87 -11.50 -6.79
CA ARG A 49 -11.50 -11.13 -8.07
C ARG A 49 -12.80 -10.39 -7.85
N GLN A 50 -13.64 -10.83 -6.91
CA GLN A 50 -14.88 -10.15 -6.56
C GLN A 50 -14.59 -8.73 -6.06
N LEU A 51 -13.64 -8.54 -5.14
CA LEU A 51 -13.22 -7.22 -4.67
C LEU A 51 -12.71 -6.34 -5.82
N ALA A 52 -11.92 -6.92 -6.72
CA ALA A 52 -11.44 -6.21 -7.91
C ALA A 52 -12.59 -5.80 -8.86
N LEU A 53 -13.61 -6.66 -9.00
CA LEU A 53 -14.82 -6.37 -9.78
C LEU A 53 -15.70 -5.30 -9.12
N GLU A 54 -15.86 -5.34 -7.80
CA GLU A 54 -16.61 -4.34 -7.02
C GLU A 54 -15.98 -2.95 -7.24
N ILE A 55 -14.66 -2.82 -7.05
CA ILE A 55 -13.94 -1.56 -7.31
C ILE A 55 -14.11 -1.11 -8.76
N LEU A 56 -14.01 -2.04 -9.69
CA LEU A 56 -14.21 -1.76 -11.11
C LEU A 56 -15.58 -1.17 -11.45
N GLN A 57 -16.60 -1.60 -10.72
CA GLN A 57 -17.98 -1.15 -10.87
C GLN A 57 -18.26 0.13 -10.05
N GLY A 58 -17.23 0.77 -9.48
CA GLY A 58 -17.39 1.93 -8.60
C GLY A 58 -18.00 1.60 -7.24
N GLN A 59 -18.01 0.33 -6.86
CA GLN A 59 -18.49 -0.11 -5.56
C GLN A 59 -17.37 -0.03 -4.54
N THR A 60 -17.73 0.36 -3.32
CA THR A 60 -16.83 0.34 -2.17
C THR A 60 -16.84 -1.09 -1.62
N PRO A 61 -15.69 -1.79 -1.61
CA PRO A 61 -15.61 -3.08 -0.95
C PRO A 61 -15.95 -2.94 0.52
N GLU A 62 -16.63 -3.94 1.07
CA GLU A 62 -16.84 -4.00 2.52
C GLU A 62 -15.50 -3.98 3.25
N ALA A 63 -15.45 -3.23 4.35
CA ALA A 63 -14.27 -3.18 5.18
C ALA A 63 -13.99 -4.57 5.76
N THR A 64 -12.72 -4.98 5.72
CA THR A 64 -12.23 -6.22 6.32
C THR A 64 -12.68 -6.30 7.79
N ALA A 65 -13.59 -7.24 8.10
CA ALA A 65 -14.23 -7.37 9.41
C ALA A 65 -13.45 -8.29 10.38
N ALA A 66 -12.64 -9.20 9.83
CA ALA A 66 -11.80 -10.12 10.56
C ALA A 66 -10.41 -10.21 9.90
N LEU A 67 -9.46 -10.85 10.55
CA LEU A 67 -8.15 -11.08 9.95
C LEU A 67 -8.30 -12.05 8.75
N GLU A 68 -7.82 -11.61 7.59
CA GLU A 68 -7.87 -12.35 6.33
C GLU A 68 -6.45 -12.64 5.85
N GLN A 69 -6.26 -13.81 5.22
CA GLN A 69 -4.96 -14.19 4.66
C GLN A 69 -5.10 -14.48 3.17
N PHE A 70 -4.22 -13.87 2.40
CA PHE A 70 -4.11 -14.09 0.97
C PHE A 70 -2.73 -14.59 0.65
N GLU A 71 -2.62 -15.59 -0.20
CA GLU A 71 -1.34 -16.00 -0.75
C GLU A 71 -1.27 -15.51 -2.18
N LEU A 72 -0.20 -14.80 -2.53
CA LEU A 72 0.07 -14.27 -3.86
C LEU A 72 1.39 -14.81 -4.39
N SER A 73 1.37 -15.40 -5.57
CA SER A 73 2.55 -15.64 -6.39
C SER A 73 2.71 -14.50 -7.37
N VAL A 74 3.83 -13.79 -7.28
CA VAL A 74 4.18 -12.63 -8.10
C VAL A 74 5.38 -13.01 -8.96
N HIS A 75 5.19 -13.08 -10.27
CA HIS A 75 6.30 -13.24 -11.21
C HIS A 75 6.83 -11.86 -11.57
N LEU A 76 8.08 -11.59 -11.21
CA LEU A 76 8.72 -10.30 -11.43
C LEU A 76 9.77 -10.41 -12.54
N PRO A 77 9.80 -9.46 -13.50
CA PRO A 77 10.79 -9.48 -14.56
C PRO A 77 12.22 -9.32 -14.02
N GLY A 78 13.18 -9.82 -14.80
CA GLY A 78 14.59 -9.50 -14.62
C GLY A 78 14.96 -8.18 -15.31
N SER A 79 16.08 -7.59 -14.92
CA SER A 79 16.72 -6.47 -15.61
C SER A 79 18.17 -6.80 -15.94
N ARG A 80 18.49 -6.84 -17.23
CA ARG A 80 19.88 -6.96 -17.70
C ARG A 80 20.72 -5.73 -17.35
N LEU A 81 20.11 -4.54 -17.31
CA LEU A 81 20.80 -3.29 -16.96
C LEU A 81 21.32 -3.28 -15.53
N PHE A 82 20.66 -4.01 -14.63
CA PHE A 82 20.96 -4.02 -13.19
C PHE A 82 21.41 -5.40 -12.68
N GLY A 83 21.65 -6.37 -13.58
CA GLY A 83 22.04 -7.73 -13.20
C GLY A 83 20.99 -8.49 -12.37
N ILE A 84 19.72 -8.10 -12.46
CA ILE A 84 18.61 -8.72 -11.70
C ILE A 84 17.99 -9.82 -12.55
N GLY A 85 17.94 -11.04 -12.02
CA GLY A 85 17.26 -12.17 -12.67
C GLY A 85 15.73 -12.08 -12.61
N GLU A 86 15.05 -12.84 -13.46
CA GLU A 86 13.63 -13.12 -13.26
C GLU A 86 13.43 -13.89 -11.96
N GLU A 87 12.35 -13.60 -11.23
CA GLU A 87 12.07 -14.25 -9.96
C GLU A 87 10.57 -14.45 -9.78
N SER A 88 10.22 -15.54 -9.10
CA SER A 88 8.85 -15.80 -8.67
C SER A 88 8.80 -15.73 -7.15
N ILE A 89 8.02 -14.78 -6.63
CA ILE A 89 7.94 -14.51 -5.20
C ILE A 89 6.59 -14.98 -4.70
N ASN A 90 6.59 -15.77 -3.63
CA ASN A 90 5.37 -16.18 -2.93
C ASN A 90 5.24 -15.35 -1.66
N LEU A 91 4.19 -14.53 -1.63
CA LEU A 91 3.84 -13.66 -0.52
C LEU A 91 2.61 -14.20 0.19
N ARG A 92 2.63 -14.21 1.52
CA ARG A 92 1.42 -14.34 2.34
C ARG A 92 1.07 -12.96 2.87
N LEU A 93 -0.01 -12.38 2.40
CA LEU A 93 -0.53 -11.11 2.87
C LEU A 93 -1.51 -11.37 4.01
N ILE A 94 -1.31 -10.68 5.12
CA ILE A 94 -2.20 -10.71 6.28
C ILE A 94 -2.87 -9.34 6.34
N ASP A 95 -4.17 -9.28 5.99
CA ASP A 95 -4.99 -8.08 6.10
C ASP A 95 -5.87 -8.19 7.34
N GLY A 96 -6.15 -7.05 7.98
CA GLY A 96 -7.00 -7.01 9.16
C GLY A 96 -7.77 -5.70 9.28
N PRO A 97 -8.77 -5.65 10.17
CA PRO A 97 -9.55 -4.44 10.37
C PRO A 97 -8.63 -3.25 10.71
N GLY A 98 -8.91 -2.08 10.16
CA GLY A 98 -8.03 -0.91 10.34
C GLY A 98 -7.88 -0.49 11.81
N GLY A 99 -8.98 -0.47 12.55
CA GLY A 99 -8.96 -0.23 14.00
C GLY A 99 -8.21 -1.30 14.80
N HIS A 100 -8.05 -2.51 14.25
CA HIS A 100 -7.34 -3.63 14.89
C HIS A 100 -5.90 -3.78 14.43
N SER A 101 -5.41 -2.98 13.48
CA SER A 101 -4.04 -3.06 12.96
C SER A 101 -3.24 -1.77 13.18
N MET A 102 -3.94 -0.64 13.35
CA MET A 102 -3.37 0.64 13.81
C MET A 102 -4.42 1.40 14.65
N PRO A 103 -4.66 0.95 15.89
CA PRO A 103 -5.74 1.45 16.75
C PRO A 103 -5.59 2.93 17.06
N GLY A 104 -6.71 3.57 17.41
CA GLY A 104 -6.69 4.94 17.91
C GLY A 104 -6.07 5.06 19.30
N PRO A 105 -5.90 6.30 19.79
CA PRO A 105 -5.25 6.56 21.06
C PRO A 105 -5.96 5.92 22.27
N GLU A 106 -7.23 5.54 22.15
CA GLU A 106 -7.99 4.88 23.22
C GLU A 106 -8.14 3.36 23.02
N GLN A 107 -7.56 2.80 21.96
CA GLN A 107 -7.73 1.40 21.57
C GLN A 107 -6.39 0.64 21.68
N SER A 108 -6.45 -0.61 22.15
CA SER A 108 -5.30 -1.51 22.17
C SER A 108 -5.48 -2.62 21.12
N LEU A 109 -4.38 -3.06 20.52
CA LEU A 109 -4.39 -4.25 19.68
C LEU A 109 -4.75 -5.47 20.54
N SER A 110 -5.60 -6.35 20.02
CA SER A 110 -5.80 -7.65 20.66
C SER A 110 -4.52 -8.48 20.57
N THR A 111 -4.28 -9.35 21.56
CA THR A 111 -3.11 -10.24 21.59
C THR A 111 -2.99 -11.05 20.29
N THR A 112 -4.13 -11.57 19.79
CA THR A 112 -4.20 -12.31 18.51
C THR A 112 -3.73 -11.48 17.31
N SER A 113 -4.05 -10.18 17.29
CA SER A 113 -3.59 -9.29 16.21
C SER A 113 -2.10 -9.05 16.31
N ILE A 114 -1.57 -8.81 17.52
CA ILE A 114 -0.13 -8.63 17.74
C ILE A 114 0.65 -9.89 17.34
N GLU A 115 0.17 -11.07 17.74
CA GLU A 115 0.78 -12.35 17.38
C GLU A 115 0.81 -12.58 15.87
N ALA A 116 -0.30 -12.29 15.18
CA ALA A 116 -0.35 -12.41 13.73
C ALA A 116 0.60 -11.43 13.02
N LEU A 117 0.73 -10.20 13.53
CA LEU A 117 1.68 -9.20 13.01
C LEU A 117 3.13 -9.61 13.28
N ALA A 118 3.43 -10.11 14.49
CA ALA A 118 4.77 -10.53 14.90
C ALA A 118 5.27 -11.77 14.15
N GLN A 119 4.37 -12.61 13.63
CA GLN A 119 4.72 -13.75 12.78
C GLN A 119 5.05 -13.35 11.32
N ALA A 120 4.82 -12.09 10.94
CA ALA A 120 5.15 -11.62 9.60
C ALA A 120 6.65 -11.33 9.45
N ASN A 121 7.24 -11.69 8.31
CA ASN A 121 8.63 -11.33 8.00
C ASN A 121 8.77 -9.85 7.60
N CYS A 122 7.68 -9.26 7.12
CA CYS A 122 7.64 -7.96 6.49
C CYS A 122 6.39 -7.20 6.93
N LEU A 123 6.47 -5.87 6.93
CA LEU A 123 5.35 -5.00 7.26
C LEU A 123 5.06 -4.03 6.11
N MET A 124 3.80 -3.87 5.77
CA MET A 124 3.32 -2.80 4.90
C MET A 124 2.44 -1.85 5.70
N ILE A 125 2.87 -0.60 5.85
CA ILE A 125 2.16 0.44 6.58
C ILE A 125 1.42 1.31 5.57
N MET A 126 0.09 1.32 5.65
CA MET A 126 -0.80 1.97 4.71
C MET A 126 -1.32 3.27 5.30
N ILE A 127 -1.04 4.39 4.63
CA ILE A 127 -1.39 5.74 5.10
C ILE A 127 -2.19 6.44 4.01
N PRO A 128 -3.45 6.82 4.25
CA PRO A 128 -4.21 7.57 3.27
C PRO A 128 -3.77 9.04 3.27
N ALA A 129 -3.46 9.60 2.10
CA ALA A 129 -3.12 11.02 1.95
C ALA A 129 -4.21 11.96 2.51
N ALA A 130 -5.47 11.51 2.50
CA ALA A 130 -6.61 12.24 3.05
C ALA A 130 -6.49 12.52 4.58
N LEU A 131 -5.82 11.66 5.35
CA LEU A 131 -5.66 11.88 6.79
C LEU A 131 -4.62 12.96 7.10
N LEU A 132 -3.67 13.20 6.19
CA LEU A 132 -2.57 14.15 6.39
C LEU A 132 -3.01 15.61 6.29
N ARG A 133 -4.23 15.86 5.78
CA ARG A 133 -4.84 17.19 5.71
C ARG A 133 -5.57 17.59 7.00
N ARG A 134 -5.68 16.67 7.97
CA ARG A 134 -6.40 16.94 9.21
C ARG A 134 -5.45 17.58 10.23
N PRO A 135 -5.88 18.63 10.95
CA PRO A 135 -5.08 19.25 12.01
C PRO A 135 -4.67 18.27 13.11
N GLU A 136 -5.52 17.26 13.36
CA GLU A 136 -5.35 16.23 14.39
C GLU A 136 -4.79 14.94 13.76
N ASN A 137 -3.56 14.99 13.25
CA ASN A 137 -2.89 13.82 12.71
C ASN A 137 -2.19 13.03 13.83
N ASP A 138 -2.86 11.99 14.32
CA ASP A 138 -2.36 11.11 15.38
C ASP A 138 -1.55 9.90 14.85
N LEU A 139 -1.29 9.82 13.54
CA LEU A 139 -0.58 8.69 12.93
C LEU A 139 0.82 8.43 13.52
N PRO A 140 1.66 9.46 13.80
CA PRO A 140 2.95 9.23 14.44
C PRO A 140 2.80 8.53 15.80
N GLU A 141 1.88 8.99 16.65
CA GLU A 141 1.63 8.39 17.96
C GLU A 141 1.09 6.96 17.85
N ARG A 142 0.19 6.70 16.90
CA ARG A 142 -0.34 5.35 16.65
C ARG A 142 0.78 4.38 16.24
N LEU A 143 1.70 4.84 15.38
CA LEU A 143 2.82 4.03 14.94
C LEU A 143 3.82 3.77 16.08
N GLU A 144 4.10 4.77 16.92
CA GLU A 144 4.95 4.60 18.10
C GLU A 144 4.40 3.52 19.04
N ARG A 145 3.08 3.54 19.29
CA ARG A 145 2.42 2.51 20.11
C ARG A 145 2.48 1.14 19.48
N LEU A 146 2.21 1.03 18.17
CA LEU A 146 2.35 -0.23 17.43
C LEU A 146 3.79 -0.74 17.55
N SER A 147 4.79 0.13 17.35
CA SER A 147 6.21 -0.21 17.46
C SER A 147 6.56 -0.75 18.85
N ALA A 148 6.13 -0.07 19.92
CA ALA A 148 6.36 -0.51 21.29
C ALA A 148 5.75 -1.89 21.59
N GLN A 149 4.61 -2.22 20.98
CA GLN A 149 3.95 -3.52 21.16
C GLN A 149 4.63 -4.65 20.36
N LEU A 150 5.27 -4.33 19.24
CA LEU A 150 5.98 -5.31 18.41
C LEU A 150 7.41 -5.59 18.92
N HIS A 151 8.05 -4.64 19.59
CA HIS A 151 9.38 -4.79 20.20
C HIS A 151 9.39 -5.55 21.55
N ARG A 152 8.38 -6.38 21.84
CA ARG A 152 8.21 -7.05 23.16
C ARG A 152 9.22 -8.19 23.47
N GLY A 153 10.36 -8.25 22.78
CA GLY A 153 11.45 -9.19 23.06
C GLY A 153 12.71 -8.48 23.56
N GLU A 154 13.43 -9.09 24.51
CA GLU A 154 14.64 -8.54 25.14
C GLU A 154 15.83 -8.34 24.18
N SER A 155 15.75 -8.87 22.97
CA SER A 155 16.73 -8.64 21.92
C SER A 155 16.31 -7.37 21.18
N GLY A 156 17.04 -6.26 21.33
CA GLY A 156 16.83 -5.01 20.59
C GLY A 156 17.04 -5.12 19.06
N ALA A 157 16.82 -6.30 18.49
CA ALA A 157 16.80 -6.58 17.08
C ALA A 157 15.49 -6.07 16.46
N PRO A 158 15.53 -5.55 15.23
CA PRO A 158 14.32 -5.14 14.54
C PRO A 158 13.33 -6.29 14.31
N PRO A 159 12.01 -6.07 14.49
CA PRO A 159 10.98 -7.11 14.38
C PRO A 159 10.74 -7.59 12.95
N PHE A 160 11.07 -6.80 11.92
CA PHE A 160 10.83 -7.16 10.52
C PHE A 160 12.11 -7.14 9.70
N LEU A 161 12.17 -7.96 8.66
CA LEU A 161 13.23 -7.92 7.65
C LEU A 161 13.10 -6.68 6.75
N ARG A 162 11.86 -6.29 6.43
CA ARG A 162 11.54 -5.18 5.52
C ARG A 162 10.24 -4.50 5.93
N VAL A 163 10.20 -3.18 5.74
CA VAL A 163 9.02 -2.34 5.98
C VAL A 163 8.78 -1.45 4.77
N ALA A 164 7.59 -1.53 4.18
CA ALA A 164 7.15 -0.61 3.14
C ALA A 164 6.10 0.35 3.71
N VAL A 165 6.36 1.64 3.67
CA VAL A 165 5.41 2.70 4.03
C VAL A 165 4.79 3.23 2.74
N VAL A 166 3.48 3.11 2.63
CA VAL A 166 2.78 3.31 1.37
C VAL A 166 1.67 4.33 1.58
N MET A 167 1.80 5.46 0.90
CA MET A 167 0.78 6.50 0.90
C MET A 167 -0.24 6.21 -0.18
N THR A 168 -1.46 5.86 0.21
CA THR A 168 -2.58 5.65 -0.70
C THR A 168 -3.26 6.96 -1.03
N MET A 169 -3.92 6.96 -2.19
CA MET A 169 -4.62 8.14 -2.71
C MET A 169 -3.63 9.31 -2.84
N ALA A 170 -2.39 9.04 -3.28
CA ALA A 170 -1.34 10.04 -3.36
C ALA A 170 -1.69 11.23 -4.28
N GLU A 171 -2.61 11.02 -5.22
CA GLU A 171 -3.20 12.09 -6.03
C GLU A 171 -3.88 13.18 -5.21
N LEU A 172 -4.25 12.91 -3.96
CA LEU A 172 -4.80 13.89 -3.03
C LEU A 172 -3.75 14.85 -2.46
N LEU A 173 -2.46 14.65 -2.74
CA LEU A 173 -1.43 15.62 -2.37
C LEU A 173 -1.37 16.80 -3.35
N ASP A 174 -1.63 16.56 -4.63
CA ASP A 174 -1.34 17.48 -5.74
C ASP A 174 -2.58 17.89 -6.54
N PHE A 175 -3.68 18.18 -5.85
CA PHE A 175 -4.97 18.53 -6.48
C PHE A 175 -4.93 19.73 -7.42
N GLU A 176 -4.07 20.71 -7.15
CA GLU A 176 -4.01 21.96 -7.92
C GLU A 176 -3.42 21.76 -9.33
N HIS A 177 -2.77 20.61 -9.58
CA HIS A 177 -1.96 20.38 -10.77
C HIS A 177 -2.65 19.54 -11.85
N GLY A 178 -3.90 19.09 -11.65
CA GLY A 178 -4.70 18.44 -12.70
C GLY A 178 -3.96 17.30 -13.42
N ASP A 179 -3.85 17.43 -14.76
CA ASP A 179 -3.07 16.56 -15.67
C ASP A 179 -1.60 16.37 -15.27
N GLU A 180 -0.97 17.38 -14.67
CA GLU A 180 0.46 17.37 -14.35
C GLU A 180 0.77 16.63 -13.04
N ALA A 181 -0.26 16.17 -12.32
CA ALA A 181 -0.11 15.47 -11.04
C ALA A 181 0.81 14.23 -11.13
N PHE A 182 0.85 13.55 -12.29
CA PHE A 182 1.78 12.44 -12.49
C PHE A 182 3.23 12.90 -12.45
N ALA A 183 3.59 13.92 -13.23
CA ALA A 183 4.95 14.44 -13.30
C ALA A 183 5.41 14.99 -11.94
N MET A 184 4.50 15.66 -11.22
CA MET A 184 4.76 16.18 -9.88
C MET A 184 5.01 15.06 -8.87
N LEU A 185 4.16 14.04 -8.82
CA LEU A 185 4.35 12.89 -7.93
C LEU A 185 5.56 12.02 -8.33
N ASP A 186 5.91 11.99 -9.62
CA ASP A 186 7.11 11.33 -10.12
C ASP A 186 8.39 12.04 -9.64
N ALA A 187 8.37 13.37 -9.65
CA ALA A 187 9.49 14.21 -9.22
C ALA A 187 9.69 14.24 -7.71
N ARG A 188 8.64 13.99 -6.91
CA ARG A 188 8.72 13.96 -5.44
C ARG A 188 9.52 12.77 -4.94
N ASN A 189 10.46 13.04 -4.03
CA ASN A 189 11.06 12.00 -3.19
C ASN A 189 10.03 11.53 -2.15
N PRO A 190 9.60 10.25 -2.17
CA PRO A 190 8.59 9.77 -1.24
C PRO A 190 9.02 9.92 0.23
N ARG A 191 10.27 9.59 0.57
CA ARG A 191 10.77 9.64 1.94
C ARG A 191 10.75 11.06 2.49
N GLU A 192 11.18 12.03 1.69
CA GLU A 192 11.14 13.46 2.06
C GLU A 192 9.68 13.93 2.23
N THR A 193 8.78 13.51 1.33
CA THR A 193 7.34 13.81 1.43
C THR A 193 6.75 13.28 2.75
N PHE A 194 7.11 12.06 3.17
CA PHE A 194 6.70 11.53 4.47
C PHE A 194 7.30 12.32 5.63
N ALA A 195 8.56 12.77 5.53
CA ALA A 195 9.22 13.55 6.58
C ALA A 195 8.58 14.93 6.75
N GLU A 196 8.21 15.57 5.65
CA GLU A 196 7.49 16.85 5.64
C GLU A 196 6.10 16.71 6.28
N LEU A 197 5.35 15.66 5.92
CA LEU A 197 3.95 15.52 6.32
C LEU A 197 3.75 14.86 7.70
N LEU A 198 4.67 13.99 8.13
CA LEU A 198 4.55 13.21 9.37
C LEU A 198 5.67 13.51 10.39
N GLY A 199 6.66 14.30 10.01
CA GLY A 199 7.81 14.64 10.84
C GLY A 199 8.87 13.54 10.93
N HIS A 200 10.08 13.94 11.33
CA HIS A 200 11.21 13.01 11.47
C HIS A 200 11.02 11.93 12.55
N GLY A 201 10.19 12.18 13.57
CA GLY A 201 9.83 11.19 14.59
C GLY A 201 9.18 9.96 13.97
N PHE A 202 8.25 10.15 13.03
CA PHE A 202 7.61 9.05 12.30
C PHE A 202 8.63 8.18 11.55
N LEU A 203 9.57 8.80 10.82
CA LEU A 203 10.59 8.05 10.10
C LEU A 203 11.52 7.29 11.04
N THR A 204 11.85 7.90 12.19
CA THR A 204 12.66 7.26 13.23
C THR A 204 11.95 6.02 13.78
N THR A 205 10.64 6.11 14.01
CA THR A 205 9.81 4.97 14.44
C THR A 205 9.74 3.88 13.37
N VAL A 206 9.53 4.21 12.09
CA VAL A 206 9.62 3.23 11.00
C VAL A 206 10.99 2.57 10.98
N ARG A 207 12.05 3.35 11.16
CA ARG A 207 13.43 2.85 11.15
C ARG A 207 13.72 1.91 12.33
N SER A 208 13.07 2.09 13.48
CA SER A 208 13.20 1.16 14.60
C SER A 208 12.68 -0.24 14.26
N LEU A 209 11.71 -0.34 13.34
CA LEU A 209 11.06 -1.60 12.98
C LEU A 209 11.89 -2.51 12.06
N VAL A 210 13.01 -2.01 11.51
CA VAL A 210 13.72 -2.69 10.42
C VAL A 210 15.24 -2.46 10.41
N PRO A 211 16.07 -3.40 9.92
CA PRO A 211 17.50 -3.19 9.75
C PRO A 211 17.83 -2.05 8.79
N SER A 212 19.11 -1.68 8.76
CA SER A 212 19.56 -0.61 7.87
C SER A 212 19.32 -0.94 6.40
N GLY A 213 18.56 -0.10 5.70
CA GLY A 213 18.19 -0.26 4.29
C GLY A 213 16.93 -1.09 4.05
N GLY A 214 16.26 -1.56 5.11
CA GLY A 214 15.03 -2.35 4.97
C GLY A 214 13.73 -1.53 4.97
N ASP A 215 13.80 -0.19 5.00
CA ASP A 215 12.65 0.71 4.86
C ASP A 215 12.49 1.20 3.41
N TYR A 216 11.27 1.17 2.89
CA TYR A 216 10.90 1.74 1.59
C TYR A 216 9.68 2.65 1.72
N TYR A 217 9.66 3.74 0.96
CA TYR A 217 8.57 4.71 0.96
C TYR A 217 7.99 4.84 -0.44
N ALA A 218 6.67 4.75 -0.57
CA ALA A 218 5.99 4.82 -1.85
C ALA A 218 4.80 5.77 -1.81
N LEU A 219 4.66 6.55 -2.88
CA LEU A 219 3.45 7.28 -3.20
C LEU A 219 2.68 6.47 -4.25
N VAL A 220 1.50 5.96 -3.89
CA VAL A 220 0.69 5.12 -4.79
C VAL A 220 -0.69 5.72 -4.97
N SER A 221 -1.21 5.57 -6.19
CA SER A 221 -2.62 5.81 -6.45
C SER A 221 -3.27 4.48 -6.80
N ALA A 222 -4.06 3.95 -5.87
CA ALA A 222 -4.86 2.77 -6.12
C ALA A 222 -5.88 3.04 -7.24
N PHE A 223 -6.38 4.27 -7.35
CA PHE A 223 -7.37 4.65 -8.36
C PHE A 223 -6.76 5.24 -9.63
N GLY A 224 -5.43 5.39 -9.73
CA GLY A 224 -4.78 5.92 -10.92
C GLY A 224 -5.16 7.38 -11.25
N PHE A 225 -4.56 7.90 -12.31
CA PHE A 225 -4.82 9.25 -12.83
C PHE A 225 -5.58 9.13 -14.16
N GLU A 226 -6.50 10.05 -14.43
CA GLU A 226 -7.12 10.18 -15.74
C GLU A 226 -6.13 10.82 -16.73
N GLN A 227 -6.12 10.38 -18.00
CA GLN A 227 -5.24 10.93 -19.05
C GLN A 227 -5.73 12.27 -19.63
N SER A 228 -6.90 12.75 -19.23
CA SER A 228 -7.60 13.94 -19.77
C SER A 228 -7.66 15.13 -18.81
N GLY A 229 -7.11 15.02 -17.60
CA GLY A 229 -6.80 16.19 -16.77
C GLY A 229 -7.86 16.81 -15.93
N GLU A 230 -9.11 16.39 -16.10
CA GLU A 230 -10.17 16.88 -15.24
C GLU A 230 -10.15 16.10 -13.93
N VAL A 231 -9.31 16.57 -12.99
CA VAL A 231 -9.40 16.21 -11.56
C VAL A 231 -10.74 16.74 -11.05
N ALA A 232 -11.81 15.99 -11.32
CA ALA A 232 -13.17 16.31 -10.91
C ALA A 232 -13.21 16.44 -9.38
N ALA A 233 -13.71 17.58 -8.93
CA ALA A 233 -13.69 18.08 -7.57
C ALA A 233 -14.03 16.99 -6.53
N ILE A 234 -13.04 16.65 -5.71
CA ILE A 234 -13.24 15.83 -4.52
C ILE A 234 -13.83 16.74 -3.45
N LEU A 235 -15.15 16.70 -3.30
CA LEU A 235 -15.85 17.22 -2.14
C LEU A 235 -16.18 16.09 -1.16
N ASP A 236 -15.78 16.38 0.08
CA ASP A 236 -15.84 15.66 1.35
C ASP A 236 -16.67 14.37 1.46
N GLY A 237 -15.95 13.30 1.79
CA GLY A 237 -16.47 12.12 2.47
C GLY A 237 -16.12 10.79 1.81
N PRO A 238 -16.61 9.66 2.37
CA PRO A 238 -16.49 8.30 1.81
C PRO A 238 -17.01 8.12 0.36
N ARG A 239 -17.43 9.22 -0.29
CA ARG A 239 -17.94 9.30 -1.67
C ARG A 239 -16.93 9.83 -2.67
N GLY A 240 -15.79 10.39 -2.24
CA GLY A 240 -14.72 10.84 -3.16
C GLY A 240 -14.14 9.70 -4.02
N TRP A 241 -14.26 8.45 -3.56
CA TRP A 241 -13.86 7.24 -4.29
C TRP A 241 -14.86 6.84 -5.37
N ARG A 242 -16.14 7.22 -5.20
CA ARG A 242 -17.27 6.77 -6.02
C ARG A 242 -17.39 7.58 -7.32
N LEU A 243 -17.19 8.89 -7.23
CA LEU A 243 -17.35 9.82 -8.36
C LEU A 243 -16.35 9.58 -9.51
N ARG A 244 -15.16 9.03 -9.23
CA ARG A 244 -14.14 8.78 -10.27
C ARG A 244 -14.33 7.46 -11.01
N LEU A 245 -14.89 6.44 -10.36
CA LEU A 245 -15.08 5.12 -10.94
C LEU A 245 -16.39 4.98 -11.74
N ASP A 246 -17.26 6.00 -11.72
CA ASP A 246 -18.58 5.98 -12.35
C ASP A 246 -18.58 6.44 -13.82
N THR A 247 -17.45 6.93 -14.36
CA THR A 247 -17.34 7.22 -15.79
C THR A 247 -16.82 5.99 -16.56
N ASP A 248 -17.51 5.61 -17.64
CA ASP A 248 -17.08 4.50 -18.49
C ASP A 248 -15.71 4.76 -19.13
N GLU A 249 -15.35 6.02 -19.32
CA GLU A 249 -14.04 6.45 -19.79
C GLU A 249 -12.93 6.09 -18.79
N PHE A 250 -13.13 6.40 -17.51
CA PHE A 250 -12.17 6.05 -16.46
C PHE A 250 -12.05 4.54 -16.25
N ARG A 251 -13.15 3.77 -16.28
CA ARG A 251 -13.09 2.29 -16.12
C ARG A 251 -12.20 1.63 -17.19
N ASN A 252 -12.23 2.18 -18.40
CA ASN A 252 -11.47 1.72 -19.56
C ASN A 252 -10.05 2.30 -19.64
N ALA A 253 -9.81 3.49 -19.09
CA ALA A 253 -8.50 4.16 -19.09
C ALA A 253 -7.67 3.93 -17.83
N TRP A 254 -8.30 3.56 -16.71
CA TRP A 254 -7.70 3.47 -15.38
C TRP A 254 -6.49 2.51 -15.34
N TYR A 255 -5.37 3.04 -14.84
CA TYR A 255 -4.14 2.32 -14.54
C TYR A 255 -3.70 2.60 -13.08
N PRO A 256 -3.55 1.57 -12.23
CA PRO A 256 -3.07 1.77 -10.87
C PRO A 256 -1.61 2.22 -10.87
N TYR A 257 -1.35 3.38 -10.29
CA TYR A 257 -0.03 4.00 -10.28
C TYR A 257 0.81 3.45 -9.13
N ARG A 258 1.97 2.88 -9.49
CA ARG A 258 3.04 2.41 -8.58
C ARG A 258 2.63 1.40 -7.50
N VAL A 259 1.46 0.78 -7.65
CA VAL A 259 0.93 -0.25 -6.74
C VAL A 259 1.84 -1.50 -6.62
N PHE A 260 2.75 -1.73 -7.57
CA PHE A 260 3.67 -2.87 -7.53
C PHE A 260 4.97 -2.60 -6.75
N GLU A 261 5.41 -1.35 -6.65
CA GLU A 261 6.73 -1.05 -6.09
C GLU A 261 6.90 -1.52 -4.65
N PRO A 262 5.90 -1.35 -3.75
CA PRO A 262 6.01 -1.89 -2.40
C PRO A 262 6.12 -3.42 -2.38
N ILE A 263 5.44 -4.11 -3.29
CA ILE A 263 5.45 -5.57 -3.39
C ILE A 263 6.79 -6.08 -3.91
N GLU A 264 7.36 -5.41 -4.91
CA GLU A 264 8.70 -5.68 -5.42
C GLU A 264 9.75 -5.52 -4.32
N PHE A 265 9.69 -4.42 -3.57
CA PHE A 265 10.58 -4.17 -2.45
C PHE A 265 10.44 -5.21 -1.34
N LEU A 266 9.22 -5.51 -0.88
CA LEU A 266 9.01 -6.48 0.19
C LEU A 266 9.46 -7.89 -0.23
N GLY A 267 9.27 -8.24 -1.51
CA GLY A 267 9.72 -9.51 -2.06
C GLY A 267 11.24 -9.61 -2.23
N ARG A 268 11.88 -8.63 -2.87
CA ARG A 268 13.27 -8.68 -3.32
C ARG A 268 14.26 -7.91 -2.44
N GLY A 269 13.78 -6.93 -1.69
CA GLY A 269 14.59 -5.92 -1.01
C GLY A 269 15.03 -4.78 -1.92
N ILE A 270 14.51 -4.74 -3.15
CA ILE A 270 14.84 -3.71 -4.16
C ILE A 270 13.53 -3.28 -4.80
N ALA A 271 13.26 -1.98 -4.84
CA ALA A 271 12.21 -1.41 -5.68
C ALA A 271 12.82 -1.03 -7.02
N TRP A 272 12.15 -1.35 -8.13
CA TRP A 272 12.66 -1.14 -9.50
C TRP A 272 12.78 0.33 -9.94
N ARG A 273 12.75 1.27 -8.99
CA ARG A 273 12.61 2.69 -9.23
C ARG A 273 13.90 3.50 -9.11
N GLU A 274 15.06 2.86 -8.89
CA GLU A 274 16.29 3.63 -8.70
C GLU A 274 17.02 4.07 -9.98
N HIS A 275 16.65 3.62 -11.20
CA HIS A 275 17.46 3.96 -12.39
C HIS A 275 16.68 4.04 -13.72
N ILE A 276 15.63 4.85 -13.77
CA ILE A 276 15.11 5.34 -15.06
C ILE A 276 15.08 6.86 -14.98
N HIS A 277 16.24 7.46 -15.25
CA HIS A 277 16.36 8.82 -15.77
C HIS A 277 16.47 8.73 -17.29
#